data_AF-A0A2B0L830-F1
#
_entry.id   AF-A0A2B0L830-F1
#
_cell.length_a   1.000
_cell.length_b   1.000
_cell.length_c   1.000
_cell.angle_alpha   90.00
_cell.angle_beta   90.00
_cell.angle_gamma   90.00
#
_symmetry.space_group_name_H-M   'P 1'
#
loop_
_entity.id
_entity.type
_entity.pdbx_description
1 polymer ?
#
loop_
_entity_poly.entity_id
_entity_poly.type
_entity_poly.pdbx_seq_one_letter_code
_entity_poly.pdbx_strand_id
1 'polypeptide(L)'
;QHKEERKAELQQMKENVEKKVTEVKQTKQNIEAKLAELKQMKKDAKAKISEAKQHKEEIALDLKQMHQTLESKLAELRQAKQTLEEKIVDLKQMKQTLENKLAELTQSKQTVSEDKILELKETKQNVEDKLTELTRTKQDVEAEIEELQQSKQTVENKVTELETKKQTNAPLNVENDKRELPNAGGTESHTTALGILSILGGIVLMMRNRMKKMF
;
A
#
# COMPACT_ATOMS: atom_id res chain seq x y z
N GLN A 1 -72.31 52.98 12.91
CA GLN A 1 -70.86 53.12 12.67
C GLN A 1 -70.07 52.00 13.34
N HIS A 2 -70.06 51.90 14.67
CA HIS A 2 -69.31 50.86 15.41
C HIS A 2 -69.56 49.38 15.04
N LYS A 3 -70.77 49.01 14.60
CA LYS A 3 -71.09 47.61 14.24
C LYS A 3 -70.45 47.18 12.91
N GLU A 4 -70.33 48.09 11.95
CA GLU A 4 -69.71 47.82 10.65
C GLU A 4 -68.17 47.83 10.75
N GLU A 5 -67.59 48.74 11.55
CA GLU A 5 -66.15 48.75 11.87
C GLU A 5 -65.73 47.42 12.51
N ARG A 6 -66.47 46.96 13.54
CA ARG A 6 -66.21 45.68 14.20
C ARG A 6 -66.33 44.47 13.26
N LYS A 7 -67.22 44.53 12.27
CA LYS A 7 -67.39 43.49 11.25
C LYS A 7 -66.22 43.46 10.27
N ALA A 8 -65.72 44.63 9.85
CA ALA A 8 -64.53 44.74 9.01
C ALA A 8 -63.27 44.23 9.71
N GLU A 9 -63.08 44.58 10.99
CA GLU A 9 -61.97 44.07 11.81
C GLU A 9 -62.00 42.54 11.97
N LEU A 10 -63.19 41.97 12.22
CA LEU A 10 -63.36 40.51 12.31
C LEU A 10 -63.06 39.81 10.98
N GLN A 11 -63.47 40.41 9.86
CA GLN A 11 -63.17 39.87 8.52
C GLN A 11 -61.67 39.90 8.23
N GLN A 12 -60.99 41.00 8.53
CA GLN A 12 -59.55 41.12 8.37
C GLN A 12 -58.79 40.15 9.30
N MET A 13 -59.25 39.97 10.54
CA MET A 13 -58.68 38.99 11.46
C MET A 13 -58.83 37.57 10.93
N LYS A 14 -59.99 37.22 10.36
CA LYS A 14 -60.23 35.91 9.74
C LYS A 14 -59.27 35.66 8.57
N GLU A 15 -59.12 36.61 7.66
CA GLU A 15 -58.19 36.51 6.53
C GLU A 15 -56.73 36.36 6.99
N ASN A 16 -56.33 37.09 8.04
CA ASN A 16 -55.00 36.97 8.62
C ASN A 16 -54.76 35.60 9.28
N VAL A 17 -55.77 35.04 9.97
CA VAL A 17 -55.69 33.69 10.53
C VAL A 17 -55.60 32.65 9.42
N GLU A 18 -56.41 32.76 8.37
CA GLU A 18 -56.36 31.85 7.22
C GLU A 18 -54.98 31.86 6.54
N LYS A 19 -54.41 33.05 6.31
CA LYS A 19 -53.02 33.18 5.79
C LYS A 19 -52.02 32.46 6.70
N LYS A 20 -52.03 32.73 8.01
CA LYS A 20 -51.13 32.06 8.97
C LYS A 20 -51.30 30.55 8.98
N VAL A 21 -52.53 30.04 8.88
CA VAL A 21 -52.80 28.59 8.81
C VAL A 21 -52.17 27.99 7.55
N THR A 22 -52.27 28.66 6.40
CA THR A 22 -51.63 28.19 5.16
C THR A 22 -50.10 28.18 5.25
N GLU A 23 -49.49 29.23 5.83
CA GLU A 23 -48.04 29.33 6.04
C GLU A 23 -47.52 28.23 6.98
N VAL A 24 -48.24 27.95 8.08
CA VAL A 24 -47.91 26.87 9.01
C VAL A 24 -48.02 25.52 8.32
N LYS A 25 -49.05 25.30 7.49
CA LYS A 25 -49.22 24.05 6.74
C LYS A 25 -48.06 23.82 5.75
N GLN A 26 -47.66 24.86 5.03
CA GLN A 26 -46.53 24.80 4.10
C GLN A 26 -45.20 24.54 4.83
N THR A 27 -45.00 25.21 5.98
CA THR A 27 -43.81 25.01 6.82
C THR A 27 -43.75 23.58 7.35
N LYS A 28 -44.89 23.02 7.80
CA LYS A 28 -44.98 21.61 8.23
C LYS A 28 -44.58 20.65 7.11
N GLN A 29 -45.12 20.83 5.90
CA GLN A 29 -44.75 20.00 4.74
C GLN A 29 -43.26 20.08 4.41
N ASN A 30 -42.68 21.28 4.46
CA ASN A 30 -41.25 21.48 4.23
C ASN A 30 -40.39 20.78 5.31
N ILE A 31 -40.81 20.83 6.58
CA ILE A 31 -40.14 20.12 7.67
C ILE A 31 -40.22 18.61 7.48
N GLU A 32 -41.38 18.08 7.11
CA GLU A 32 -41.57 16.64 6.85
C GLU A 32 -40.69 16.15 5.70
N ALA A 33 -40.58 16.93 4.62
CA ALA A 33 -39.67 16.63 3.51
C ALA A 33 -38.19 16.62 3.96
N LYS A 34 -37.73 17.66 4.66
CA LYS A 34 -36.36 17.72 5.21
C LYS A 34 -36.06 16.58 6.17
N LEU A 35 -37.03 16.16 6.99
CA LEU A 35 -36.88 15.04 7.90
C LEU A 35 -36.70 13.72 7.14
N ALA A 36 -37.42 13.53 6.04
CA ALA A 36 -37.26 12.36 5.18
C ALA A 36 -35.87 12.33 4.53
N GLU A 37 -35.40 13.46 4.01
CA GLU A 37 -34.04 13.61 3.45
C GLU A 37 -32.96 13.30 4.49
N LEU A 38 -33.09 13.84 5.71
CA LEU A 38 -32.15 13.56 6.82
C LEU A 38 -32.12 12.07 7.21
N LYS A 39 -33.28 11.40 7.23
CA LYS A 39 -33.34 9.96 7.48
C LYS A 39 -32.62 9.17 6.39
N GLN A 40 -32.78 9.57 5.13
CA GLN A 40 -32.10 8.92 4.01
C GLN A 40 -30.58 9.16 4.08
N MET A 41 -30.14 10.40 4.27
CA MET A 41 -28.72 10.73 4.46
C MET A 41 -28.08 9.95 5.60
N LYS A 42 -28.78 9.76 6.73
CA LYS A 42 -28.30 8.95 7.85
C LYS A 42 -28.11 7.47 7.47
N LYS A 43 -29.03 6.91 6.68
CA LYS A 43 -28.93 5.54 6.17
C LYS A 43 -27.73 5.39 5.24
N ASP A 44 -27.55 6.33 4.32
CA ASP A 44 -26.46 6.30 3.35
C ASP A 44 -25.10 6.49 4.03
N ALA A 45 -25.01 7.41 5.01
CA ALA A 45 -23.81 7.58 5.83
C ALA A 45 -23.46 6.31 6.61
N LYS A 46 -24.46 5.63 7.18
CA LYS A 46 -24.24 4.35 7.89
C LYS A 46 -23.73 3.25 6.94
N ALA A 47 -24.26 3.17 5.72
CA ALA A 47 -23.80 2.22 4.71
C ALA A 47 -22.34 2.49 4.33
N LYS A 48 -22.00 3.74 4.00
CA LYS A 48 -20.62 4.15 3.67
C LYS A 48 -19.62 3.88 4.79
N ILE A 49 -20.02 4.09 6.05
CA ILE A 49 -19.18 3.77 7.21
C ILE A 49 -18.93 2.25 7.31
N SER A 50 -19.93 1.44 7.01
CA SER A 50 -19.79 -0.03 7.02
C SER A 50 -18.84 -0.49 5.92
N GLU A 51 -19.02 0.01 4.69
CA GLU A 51 -18.16 -0.30 3.54
C GLU A 51 -16.71 0.12 3.82
N ALA A 52 -16.49 1.32 4.35
CA ALA A 52 -15.15 1.80 4.69
C ALA A 52 -14.47 0.96 5.77
N LYS A 53 -15.23 0.40 6.73
CA LYS A 53 -14.70 -0.52 7.74
C LYS A 53 -14.27 -1.85 7.11
N GLN A 54 -15.11 -2.44 6.28
CA GLN A 54 -14.79 -3.68 5.58
C GLN A 54 -13.56 -3.52 4.70
N HIS A 55 -13.51 -2.46 3.89
CA HIS A 55 -12.36 -2.19 3.04
C HIS A 55 -11.06 -1.98 3.83
N LYS A 56 -11.14 -1.32 5.00
CA LYS A 56 -9.99 -1.17 5.90
C LYS A 56 -9.49 -2.53 6.43
N GLU A 57 -10.40 -3.43 6.79
CA GLU A 57 -10.05 -4.78 7.26
C GLU A 57 -9.41 -5.62 6.15
N GLU A 58 -9.95 -5.55 4.93
CA GLU A 58 -9.35 -6.18 3.74
C GLU A 58 -7.92 -5.70 3.50
N ILE A 59 -7.69 -4.38 3.47
CA ILE A 59 -6.34 -3.81 3.30
C ILE A 59 -5.40 -4.28 4.42
N ALA A 60 -5.87 -4.37 5.66
CA ALA A 60 -5.05 -4.82 6.79
C ALA A 60 -4.64 -6.30 6.64
N LEU A 61 -5.54 -7.16 6.15
CA LEU A 61 -5.23 -8.57 5.85
C LEU A 61 -4.22 -8.68 4.71
N ASP A 62 -4.41 -7.93 3.63
CA ASP A 62 -3.51 -7.93 2.47
C ASP A 62 -2.10 -7.48 2.86
N LEU A 63 -1.97 -6.42 3.66
CA LEU A 63 -0.67 -5.94 4.15
C LEU A 63 0.02 -6.98 5.04
N LYS A 64 -0.73 -7.70 5.88
CA LYS A 64 -0.18 -8.77 6.71
C LYS A 64 0.34 -9.93 5.87
N GLN A 65 -0.41 -10.35 4.85
CA GLN A 65 0.02 -11.40 3.92
C GLN A 65 1.25 -10.97 3.11
N MET A 66 1.28 -9.72 2.65
CA MET A 66 2.43 -9.15 1.95
C MET A 66 3.68 -9.15 2.85
N HIS A 67 3.54 -8.75 4.10
CA HIS A 67 4.63 -8.78 5.07
C HIS A 67 5.21 -10.19 5.25
N GLN A 68 4.35 -11.19 5.47
CA GLN A 68 4.79 -12.60 5.60
C GLN A 68 5.50 -13.10 4.34
N THR A 69 5.01 -12.72 3.17
CA THR A 69 5.63 -13.09 1.88
C THR A 69 7.03 -12.47 1.75
N LEU A 70 7.19 -11.20 2.13
CA LEU A 70 8.49 -10.51 2.11
C LEU A 70 9.47 -11.16 3.09
N GLU A 71 9.00 -11.58 4.27
CA GLU A 71 9.85 -12.29 5.25
C GLU A 71 10.33 -13.64 4.73
N SER A 72 9.45 -14.43 4.09
CA SER A 72 9.83 -15.71 3.48
C SER A 72 10.90 -15.52 2.41
N LYS A 73 10.69 -14.59 1.48
CA LYS A 73 11.65 -14.29 0.41
C LYS A 73 13.00 -13.82 0.94
N LEU A 74 12.98 -12.96 1.97
CA LEU A 74 14.21 -12.53 2.63
C LEU A 74 14.96 -13.69 3.30
N ALA A 75 14.26 -14.67 3.86
CA ALA A 75 14.89 -15.87 4.42
C ALA A 75 15.52 -16.73 3.31
N GLU A 76 14.80 -16.97 2.22
CA GLU A 76 15.29 -17.72 1.05
C GLU A 76 16.54 -17.08 0.42
N LEU A 77 16.53 -15.76 0.21
CA LEU A 77 17.69 -15.05 -0.35
C LEU A 77 18.90 -15.06 0.61
N ARG A 78 18.69 -14.99 1.93
CA ARG A 78 19.78 -15.14 2.90
C ARG A 78 20.40 -16.53 2.85
N GLN A 79 19.59 -17.58 2.70
CA GLN A 79 20.09 -18.93 2.52
C GLN A 79 20.86 -19.06 1.20
N ALA A 80 20.32 -18.53 0.10
CA ALA A 80 21.01 -18.52 -1.19
C ALA A 80 22.36 -17.80 -1.11
N LYS A 81 22.41 -16.63 -0.44
CA LYS A 81 23.65 -15.90 -0.18
C LYS A 81 24.67 -16.75 0.56
N GLN A 82 24.26 -17.44 1.63
CA GLN A 82 25.16 -18.33 2.38
C GLN A 82 25.71 -19.45 1.49
N THR A 83 24.87 -20.12 0.70
CA THR A 83 25.32 -21.16 -0.23
C THR A 83 26.28 -20.62 -1.30
N LEU A 84 26.07 -19.39 -1.79
CA LEU A 84 27.01 -18.74 -2.70
C LEU A 84 28.36 -18.46 -2.02
N GLU A 85 28.35 -18.00 -0.77
CA GLU A 85 29.56 -17.77 0.02
C GLU A 85 30.38 -19.06 0.23
N GLU A 86 29.70 -20.17 0.56
CA GLU A 86 30.32 -21.49 0.69
C GLU A 86 30.97 -21.93 -0.63
N LYS A 87 30.23 -21.85 -1.76
CA LYS A 87 30.76 -22.19 -3.10
C LYS A 87 31.96 -21.32 -3.50
N ILE A 88 31.95 -20.03 -3.15
CA ILE A 88 33.06 -19.11 -3.40
C ILE A 88 34.30 -19.54 -2.61
N VAL A 89 34.14 -19.98 -1.36
CA VAL A 89 35.24 -20.51 -0.54
C VAL A 89 35.82 -21.78 -1.17
N ASP A 90 34.97 -22.72 -1.57
CA ASP A 90 35.40 -23.98 -2.19
C ASP A 90 36.20 -23.73 -3.49
N LEU A 91 35.72 -22.83 -4.35
CA LEU A 91 36.43 -22.48 -5.58
C LEU A 91 37.77 -21.78 -5.32
N LYS A 92 37.86 -20.93 -4.29
CA LYS A 92 39.14 -20.34 -3.88
C LYS A 92 40.14 -21.41 -3.43
N GLN A 93 39.70 -22.40 -2.66
CA GLN A 93 40.53 -23.54 -2.24
C GLN A 93 40.97 -24.40 -3.44
N MET A 94 40.05 -24.66 -4.38
CA MET A 94 40.35 -25.37 -5.62
C MET A 94 41.39 -24.61 -6.47
N LYS A 95 41.23 -23.29 -6.63
CA LYS A 95 42.20 -22.43 -7.30
C LYS A 95 43.58 -22.53 -6.66
N GLN A 96 43.68 -22.41 -5.34
CA GLN A 96 44.95 -22.53 -4.62
C GLN A 96 45.60 -23.91 -4.85
N THR A 97 44.79 -24.98 -4.83
CA THR A 97 45.27 -26.34 -5.09
C THR A 97 45.84 -26.48 -6.51
N LEU A 98 45.16 -25.90 -7.51
CA LEU A 98 45.64 -25.89 -8.90
C LEU A 98 46.93 -25.09 -9.05
N GLU A 99 47.04 -23.95 -8.38
CA GLU A 99 48.25 -23.12 -8.36
C GLU A 99 49.44 -23.87 -7.74
N ASN A 100 49.24 -24.55 -6.61
CA ASN A 100 50.28 -25.35 -5.98
C ASN A 100 50.74 -26.49 -6.89
N LYS A 101 49.79 -27.23 -7.51
CA LYS A 101 50.11 -28.29 -8.48
C LYS A 101 50.89 -27.76 -9.68
N LEU A 102 50.51 -26.62 -10.23
CA LEU A 102 51.25 -25.98 -11.33
C LEU A 102 52.67 -25.59 -10.91
N ALA A 103 52.86 -25.07 -9.69
CA ALA A 103 54.17 -24.73 -9.16
C ALA A 103 55.05 -25.98 -8.97
N GLU A 104 54.51 -27.03 -8.36
CA GLU A 104 55.20 -28.33 -8.18
C GLU A 104 55.67 -28.91 -9.51
N LEU A 105 54.77 -28.94 -10.52
CA LEU A 105 55.09 -29.42 -11.87
C LEU A 105 56.18 -28.58 -12.55
N THR A 106 56.17 -27.26 -12.33
CA THR A 106 57.19 -26.36 -12.89
C THR A 106 58.55 -26.57 -12.20
N GLN A 107 58.56 -26.91 -10.91
CA GLN A 107 59.78 -27.13 -10.12
C GLN A 107 60.38 -28.53 -10.36
N SER A 108 59.54 -29.55 -10.56
CA SER A 108 59.99 -30.88 -10.99
C SER A 108 60.39 -30.83 -12.47
N LYS A 109 61.66 -30.59 -12.76
CA LYS A 109 62.25 -30.42 -14.11
C LYS A 109 62.11 -31.63 -15.08
N GLN A 110 61.12 -32.53 -14.96
CA GLN A 110 61.07 -33.78 -15.73
C GLN A 110 59.65 -34.37 -15.99
N THR A 111 59.46 -34.77 -17.25
CA THR A 111 58.53 -35.81 -17.78
C THR A 111 57.01 -35.62 -17.70
N VAL A 112 56.50 -34.41 -17.45
CA VAL A 112 55.07 -34.12 -17.59
C VAL A 112 54.81 -33.51 -18.96
N SER A 113 53.83 -34.04 -19.71
CA SER A 113 53.49 -33.52 -21.04
C SER A 113 53.02 -32.08 -20.97
N GLU A 114 53.38 -31.27 -21.96
CA GLU A 114 52.89 -29.89 -22.11
C GLU A 114 51.36 -29.84 -22.07
N ASP A 115 50.69 -30.86 -22.65
CA ASP A 115 49.24 -31.03 -22.63
C ASP A 115 48.65 -31.02 -21.21
N LYS A 116 49.29 -31.68 -20.24
CA LYS A 116 48.79 -31.74 -18.86
C LYS A 116 48.94 -30.40 -18.13
N ILE A 117 49.97 -29.63 -18.47
CA ILE A 117 50.15 -28.26 -17.96
C ILE A 117 49.09 -27.34 -18.56
N LEU A 118 48.80 -27.48 -19.86
CA LEU A 118 47.75 -26.73 -20.53
C LEU A 118 46.37 -27.04 -19.94
N GLU A 119 46.04 -28.32 -19.75
CA GLU A 119 44.77 -28.75 -19.12
C GLU A 119 44.58 -28.15 -17.71
N LEU A 120 45.64 -28.12 -16.89
CA LEU A 120 45.59 -27.50 -15.56
C LEU A 120 45.43 -25.97 -15.63
N LYS A 121 46.05 -25.30 -16.60
CA LYS A 121 45.86 -23.86 -16.83
C LYS A 121 44.44 -23.53 -17.27
N GLU A 122 43.88 -24.31 -18.19
CA GLU A 122 42.48 -24.17 -18.63
C GLU A 122 41.51 -24.42 -17.48
N THR A 123 41.75 -25.46 -16.67
CA THR A 123 40.94 -25.73 -15.48
C THR A 123 41.01 -24.58 -14.48
N LYS A 124 42.20 -24.01 -14.26
CA LYS A 124 42.38 -22.83 -13.40
C LYS A 124 41.58 -21.64 -13.94
N GLN A 125 41.67 -21.35 -15.23
CA GLN A 125 40.93 -20.25 -15.86
C GLN A 125 39.42 -20.43 -15.68
N ASN A 126 38.89 -21.64 -15.93
CA ASN A 126 37.48 -21.94 -15.72
C ASN A 126 37.03 -21.75 -14.25
N VAL A 127 37.88 -22.10 -13.28
CA VAL A 127 37.63 -21.82 -11.86
C VAL A 127 37.60 -20.31 -11.57
N GLU A 128 38.50 -19.54 -12.16
CA GLU A 128 38.53 -18.07 -12.03
C GLU A 128 37.30 -17.41 -12.65
N ASP A 129 36.85 -17.90 -13.81
CA ASP A 129 35.65 -17.41 -14.48
C ASP A 129 34.40 -17.67 -13.63
N LYS A 130 34.25 -18.91 -13.11
CA LYS A 130 33.16 -19.27 -12.18
C LYS A 130 33.20 -18.47 -10.88
N LEU A 131 34.39 -18.19 -10.36
CA LEU A 131 34.55 -17.37 -9.16
C LEU A 131 34.06 -15.94 -9.40
N THR A 132 34.36 -15.39 -10.59
CA THR A 132 33.91 -14.06 -11.01
C THR A 132 32.40 -14.02 -11.16
N GLU A 133 31.82 -15.02 -11.82
CA GLU A 133 30.37 -15.16 -11.99
C GLU A 133 29.64 -15.24 -10.65
N LEU A 134 30.06 -16.17 -9.76
CA LEU A 134 29.44 -16.32 -8.43
C LEU A 134 29.57 -15.07 -7.56
N THR A 135 30.70 -14.35 -7.67
CA THR A 135 30.89 -13.08 -6.95
C THR A 135 29.88 -12.04 -7.42
N ARG A 136 29.63 -11.96 -8.73
CA ARG A 136 28.62 -11.07 -9.30
C ARG A 136 27.21 -11.48 -8.86
N THR A 137 26.86 -12.77 -8.95
CA THR A 137 25.56 -13.26 -8.48
C THR A 137 25.35 -12.96 -6.99
N LYS A 138 26.39 -13.08 -6.16
CA LYS A 138 26.32 -12.69 -4.74
C LYS A 138 25.96 -11.21 -4.59
N GLN A 139 26.59 -10.32 -5.34
CA GLN A 139 26.29 -8.88 -5.30
C GLN A 139 24.85 -8.59 -5.73
N ASP A 140 24.35 -9.28 -6.77
CA ASP A 140 22.97 -9.13 -7.23
C ASP A 140 21.97 -9.58 -6.15
N VAL A 141 22.25 -10.71 -5.47
CA VAL A 141 21.44 -11.19 -4.33
C VAL A 141 21.48 -10.22 -3.15
N GLU A 142 22.64 -9.63 -2.85
CA GLU A 142 22.76 -8.60 -1.79
C GLU A 142 21.90 -7.37 -2.10
N ALA A 143 21.91 -6.90 -3.35
CA ALA A 143 21.07 -5.79 -3.79
C ALA A 143 19.56 -6.14 -3.68
N GLU A 144 19.16 -7.35 -4.05
CA GLU A 144 17.76 -7.79 -3.92
C GLU A 144 17.30 -7.86 -2.46
N ILE A 145 18.18 -8.31 -1.55
CA ILE A 145 17.91 -8.30 -0.11
C ILE A 145 17.66 -6.86 0.38
N GLU A 146 18.48 -5.90 -0.03
CA GLU A 146 18.31 -4.49 0.35
C GLU A 146 16.99 -3.90 -0.18
N GLU A 147 16.65 -4.15 -1.45
CA GLU A 147 15.38 -3.72 -2.05
C GLU A 147 14.16 -4.30 -1.27
N LEU A 148 14.22 -5.59 -0.91
CA LEU A 148 13.14 -6.24 -0.15
C LEU A 148 13.05 -5.75 1.29
N GLN A 149 14.16 -5.41 1.94
CA GLN A 149 14.15 -4.81 3.28
C GLN A 149 13.46 -3.44 3.27
N GLN A 150 13.72 -2.60 2.26
CA GLN A 150 13.02 -1.33 2.09
C GLN A 150 11.52 -1.51 1.85
N SER A 151 11.15 -2.52 1.05
CA SER A 151 9.75 -2.89 0.82
C SER A 151 9.06 -3.32 2.13
N LYS A 152 9.72 -4.17 2.93
CA LYS A 152 9.23 -4.61 4.24
C LYS A 152 8.97 -3.43 5.17
N GLN A 153 9.92 -2.50 5.29
CA GLN A 153 9.76 -1.29 6.11
C GLN A 153 8.57 -0.43 5.65
N THR A 154 8.38 -0.30 4.34
CA THR A 154 7.25 0.43 3.77
C THR A 154 5.90 -0.19 4.16
N VAL A 155 5.82 -1.52 4.13
CA VAL A 155 4.61 -2.26 4.56
C VAL A 155 4.36 -2.08 6.06
N GLU A 156 5.39 -2.20 6.90
CA GLU A 156 5.29 -1.98 8.35
C GLU A 156 4.79 -0.57 8.69
N ASN A 157 5.30 0.45 7.99
CA ASN A 157 4.85 1.83 8.18
C ASN A 157 3.37 1.99 7.84
N LYS A 158 2.91 1.40 6.73
CA LYS A 158 1.49 1.43 6.34
C LYS A 158 0.58 0.71 7.34
N VAL A 159 1.02 -0.42 7.89
CA VAL A 159 0.30 -1.12 8.95
C VAL A 159 0.14 -0.22 10.17
N THR A 160 1.24 0.40 10.61
CA THR A 160 1.25 1.33 11.75
C THR A 160 0.34 2.55 11.52
N GLU A 161 0.33 3.11 10.30
CA GLU A 161 -0.60 4.19 9.93
C GLU A 161 -2.08 3.77 10.00
N LEU A 162 -2.41 2.54 9.60
CA LEU A 162 -3.78 2.04 9.68
C LEU A 162 -4.23 1.77 11.13
N GLU A 163 -3.30 1.32 11.97
CA GLU A 163 -3.51 1.11 13.41
C GLU A 163 -3.68 2.42 14.17
N THR A 164 -2.85 3.43 13.91
CA THR A 164 -2.99 4.76 14.51
C THR A 164 -4.30 5.45 14.08
N LYS A 165 -4.68 5.35 12.81
CA LYS A 165 -6.01 5.76 12.31
C LYS A 165 -7.17 4.99 12.95
N LYS A 166 -6.93 3.82 13.57
CA LYS A 166 -7.96 3.08 14.32
C LYS A 166 -8.22 3.76 15.68
N GLN A 167 -7.19 4.32 16.31
CA GLN A 167 -7.28 4.95 17.64
C GLN A 167 -7.86 6.38 17.58
N THR A 168 -7.67 7.10 16.48
CA THR A 168 -8.25 8.46 16.28
C THR A 168 -9.72 8.45 15.84
N ASN A 169 -10.29 7.29 15.50
CA ASN A 169 -11.73 7.12 15.25
C ASN A 169 -12.54 7.08 16.56
N ALA A 170 -12.26 8.01 17.49
CA ALA A 170 -13.13 8.27 18.63
C ALA A 170 -14.55 8.52 18.11
N PRO A 171 -15.59 7.99 18.77
CA PRO A 171 -16.96 8.20 18.33
C PRO A 171 -17.20 9.70 18.21
N LEU A 172 -17.70 10.15 17.06
CA LEU A 172 -18.29 11.48 16.94
C LEU A 172 -19.40 11.54 17.98
N ASN A 173 -19.10 12.11 19.15
CA ASN A 173 -20.10 12.55 20.08
C ASN A 173 -20.83 13.67 19.35
N VAL A 174 -21.96 13.32 18.72
CA VAL A 174 -22.84 14.30 18.12
C VAL A 174 -23.54 14.99 19.29
N GLU A 175 -22.80 15.87 19.96
CA GLU A 175 -23.39 16.84 20.87
C GLU A 175 -24.26 17.73 19.98
N ASN A 176 -25.57 17.66 20.20
CA ASN A 176 -26.59 18.44 19.52
C ASN A 176 -26.44 19.91 19.95
N ASP A 177 -25.35 20.56 19.55
CA ASP A 177 -25.22 21.99 19.67
C ASP A 177 -26.01 22.65 18.55
N LYS A 178 -26.88 23.56 18.98
CA LYS A 178 -27.80 24.39 18.18
C LYS A 178 -27.05 25.30 17.20
N ARG A 179 -26.36 24.72 16.21
CA ARG A 179 -25.76 25.47 15.11
C ARG A 179 -26.85 25.75 14.08
N GLU A 180 -27.15 27.03 13.94
CA GLU A 180 -28.00 27.55 12.87
C GLU A 180 -27.49 27.05 11.51
N LEU A 181 -28.44 26.68 10.64
CA LEU A 181 -28.17 26.15 9.31
C LEU A 181 -27.39 27.19 8.48
N PRO A 182 -26.18 26.88 7.98
CA PRO A 182 -25.51 27.76 7.04
C PRO A 182 -26.28 27.79 5.72
N ASN A 183 -26.49 29.02 5.24
CA ASN A 183 -27.11 29.34 3.96
C ASN A 183 -26.37 28.63 2.82
N ALA A 184 -27.09 27.82 2.03
CA ALA A 184 -26.55 27.10 0.89
C ALA A 184 -26.36 28.05 -0.30
N GLY A 185 -25.21 28.73 -0.35
CA GLY A 185 -24.66 29.36 -1.55
C GLY A 185 -23.55 28.49 -2.12
N GLY A 186 -23.73 28.00 -3.34
CA GLY A 186 -22.76 27.15 -4.02
C GLY A 186 -21.50 27.89 -4.45
N THR A 187 -20.40 27.15 -4.55
CA THR A 187 -19.59 26.97 -5.79
C THR A 187 -18.45 26.00 -5.50
N GLU A 188 -18.39 24.97 -6.35
CA GLU A 188 -17.20 24.25 -6.84
C GLU A 188 -16.32 23.46 -5.85
N SER A 189 -16.66 22.18 -5.66
CA SER A 189 -15.71 21.17 -5.19
C SER A 189 -14.94 20.60 -6.38
N HIS A 190 -13.63 20.84 -6.41
CA HIS A 190 -12.71 20.17 -7.30
C HIS A 190 -12.82 18.64 -7.18
N THR A 191 -12.93 18.00 -8.33
CA THR A 191 -12.81 16.57 -8.53
C THR A 191 -11.37 16.15 -8.22
N THR A 192 -11.15 15.39 -7.15
CA THR A 192 -9.88 14.68 -6.95
C THR A 192 -10.12 13.36 -6.24
N ALA A 193 -10.81 12.45 -6.94
CA ALA A 193 -10.94 11.06 -6.53
C ALA A 193 -10.57 10.16 -7.71
N LEU A 194 -9.25 9.94 -7.93
CA LEU A 194 -8.74 8.85 -8.80
C LEU A 194 -7.20 8.65 -8.76
N GLY A 195 -6.50 9.07 -7.68
CA GLY A 195 -5.04 9.11 -7.68
C GLY A 195 -4.26 7.95 -7.03
N ILE A 196 -4.83 7.19 -6.10
CA ILE A 196 -4.01 6.39 -5.17
C ILE A 196 -3.89 4.90 -5.56
N LEU A 197 -4.60 4.44 -6.59
CA LEU A 197 -4.51 3.05 -7.07
C LEU A 197 -3.29 2.79 -7.99
N SER A 198 -2.58 3.84 -8.42
CA SER A 198 -1.53 3.72 -9.44
C SER A 198 -0.16 3.27 -8.89
N ILE A 199 0.11 3.42 -7.58
CA ILE A 199 1.44 3.14 -7.01
C ILE A 199 1.61 1.65 -6.65
N LEU A 200 0.57 1.01 -6.10
CA LEU A 200 0.62 -0.44 -5.80
C LEU A 200 0.69 -1.29 -7.07
N GLY A 201 -0.02 -0.88 -8.13
CA GLY A 201 0.09 -1.53 -9.43
C GLY A 201 1.50 -1.44 -10.00
N GLY A 202 2.17 -0.29 -9.85
CA GLY A 202 3.53 -0.06 -10.34
C GLY A 202 4.60 -0.93 -9.69
N ILE A 203 4.58 -1.07 -8.36
CA ILE A 203 5.59 -1.85 -7.62
C ILE A 203 5.46 -3.35 -7.91
N VAL A 204 4.22 -3.86 -7.97
CA VAL A 204 3.95 -5.28 -8.31
C VAL A 204 4.28 -5.58 -9.79
N LEU A 205 3.99 -4.66 -10.72
CA LEU A 205 4.37 -4.80 -12.13
C LEU A 205 5.89 -4.75 -12.34
N MET A 206 6.60 -3.91 -11.60
CA MET A 206 8.05 -3.76 -11.71
C MET A 206 8.77 -5.04 -11.23
N MET A 207 8.26 -5.67 -10.15
CA MET A 207 8.73 -6.99 -9.70
C MET A 207 8.39 -8.11 -10.72
N ARG A 208 7.19 -8.09 -11.31
CA ARG A 208 6.79 -9.10 -12.32
C ARG A 208 7.61 -9.00 -13.61
N ASN A 209 7.97 -7.80 -14.03
CA ASN A 209 8.65 -7.57 -15.31
C ASN A 209 10.17 -7.84 -15.26
N ARG A 210 10.82 -7.74 -14.10
CA ARG A 210 12.22 -8.18 -13.90
C ARG A 210 12.34 -9.70 -13.82
N MET A 211 11.40 -10.37 -13.16
CA MET A 211 11.39 -11.85 -13.05
C MET A 211 11.25 -12.54 -14.42
N LYS A 212 10.49 -11.97 -15.36
CA LYS A 212 10.32 -12.52 -16.72
C LYS A 212 11.53 -12.36 -17.65
N LYS A 213 12.54 -11.58 -17.26
CA LYS A 213 13.78 -11.41 -18.04
C LYS A 213 14.91 -12.32 -17.59
N MET A 214 14.73 -13.03 -16.46
CA MET A 214 15.74 -13.90 -15.86
C MET A 214 15.41 -15.41 -16.01
N PHE A 215 14.33 -15.75 -16.73
CA PHE A 215 13.95 -17.09 -17.15
C PHE A 215 13.63 -17.06 -18.65
#